data_AF-A0AB34G8J9-F1
#
_entry.id   AF-A0AB34G8J9-F1
#
_cell.length_a   1.000
_cell.length_b   1.000
_cell.length_c   1.000
_cell.angle_alpha   90.00
_cell.angle_beta   90.00
_cell.angle_gamma   90.00
#
_symmetry.space_group_name_H-M   'P 1'
#
loop_
_entity.id
_entity.type
_entity.pdbx_description
1 polymer ?
#
loop_
_entity_poly.entity_id
_entity_poly.type
_entity_poly.pdbx_seq_one_letter_code
_entity_poly.pdbx_strand_id
1 'polypeptide(L)'
;MGPIGVKKHFLPFLPYHPIFAAKPSEDAQPLGTVSAAPWGSSSILPISWDYIKMMGGKGLKQATEIAIINANYIAKRLEKHYRVLFQCARGYVAHEFILDIRPFKKSANMEAVDVAKRL
;
A
#
# COMPACT_ATOMS: atom_id res chain seq x y z
N MET A 1 0.87 1.57 11.22
CA MET A 1 1.94 0.59 11.51
C MET A 1 2.58 0.19 10.19
N GLY A 2 3.90 0.13 10.11
CA GLY A 2 4.64 -0.33 8.92
C GLY A 2 5.52 -1.54 9.25
N PRO A 3 4.95 -2.72 9.54
CA PRO A 3 5.74 -3.91 9.85
C PRO A 3 6.52 -4.37 8.61
N ILE A 4 7.72 -4.90 8.83
CA ILE A 4 8.57 -5.45 7.77
C ILE A 4 8.58 -6.98 7.85
N GLY A 5 8.34 -7.64 6.72
CA GLY A 5 8.58 -9.06 6.55
C GLY A 5 9.92 -9.26 5.84
N VAL A 6 10.82 -10.05 6.43
CA VAL A 6 12.15 -10.30 5.86
C VAL A 6 12.38 -11.78 5.57
N LYS A 7 13.24 -12.08 4.60
CA LYS A 7 13.71 -13.46 4.38
C LYS A 7 14.61 -13.91 5.54
N LYS A 8 14.76 -15.22 5.73
CA LYS A 8 15.44 -15.82 6.91
C LYS A 8 16.84 -15.24 7.17
N HIS A 9 17.64 -15.02 6.12
CA HIS A 9 19.00 -14.50 6.26
C HIS A 9 19.08 -13.05 6.76
N PHE A 10 17.95 -12.32 6.77
CA PHE A 10 17.88 -10.97 7.32
C PHE A 10 17.39 -10.93 8.78
N LEU A 11 16.92 -12.05 9.35
CA LEU A 11 16.46 -12.11 10.74
C LEU A 11 17.49 -11.57 11.75
N PRO A 12 18.81 -11.88 11.63
CA PRO A 12 19.80 -11.39 12.59
C PRO A 12 19.89 -9.86 12.66
N PHE A 13 19.52 -9.15 11.59
CA PHE A 13 19.68 -7.70 11.45
C PHE A 13 18.43 -6.90 11.82
N LEU A 14 17.35 -7.56 12.24
CA LEU A 14 16.11 -6.88 12.60
C LEU A 14 16.32 -5.92 13.79
N PRO A 15 15.53 -4.82 13.87
CA PRO A 15 15.61 -3.89 14.98
C PRO A 15 15.38 -4.55 16.34
N TYR A 16 16.05 -4.02 17.36
CA TYR A 16 15.98 -4.49 18.73
C TYR A 16 15.70 -3.32 19.68
N HIS A 17 15.14 -3.60 20.86
CA HIS A 17 14.78 -2.59 21.84
C HIS A 17 15.53 -2.79 23.17
N PRO A 18 16.23 -1.78 23.72
CA PRO A 18 17.14 -1.94 24.85
C PRO A 18 16.45 -2.29 26.18
N ILE A 19 15.16 -1.97 26.32
CA ILE A 19 14.41 -2.16 27.57
C ILE A 19 13.68 -3.51 27.64
N PHE A 20 13.31 -4.12 26.49
CA PHE A 20 12.20 -5.08 26.45
C PHE A 20 12.46 -6.42 25.76
N ALA A 21 13.69 -6.73 25.34
CA ALA A 21 13.93 -7.99 24.62
C ALA A 21 15.17 -8.73 25.11
N ALA A 22 15.08 -10.05 25.32
CA ALA A 22 16.25 -10.91 25.19
C ALA A 22 16.68 -10.94 23.72
N LYS A 23 17.97 -11.05 23.42
CA LYS A 23 18.44 -11.19 22.02
C LYS A 23 17.66 -12.35 21.35
N PRO A 24 17.09 -12.16 20.14
CA PRO A 24 16.25 -13.18 19.50
C PRO A 24 17.02 -14.47 19.14
N SER A 25 18.34 -14.39 19.04
CA SER A 25 19.27 -15.51 18.92
C SER A 25 20.67 -15.07 19.37
N GLU A 26 21.56 -16.03 19.64
CA GLU A 26 22.97 -15.72 19.93
C GLU A 26 23.64 -14.99 18.76
N ASP A 27 23.26 -15.33 17.53
CA ASP A 27 23.75 -14.71 16.29
C ASP A 27 23.14 -13.32 15.97
N ALA A 28 22.34 -12.73 16.87
CA ALA A 28 21.66 -11.47 16.59
C ALA A 28 22.65 -10.29 16.45
N GLN A 29 22.58 -9.59 15.32
CA GLN A 29 23.34 -8.39 14.98
C GLN A 29 22.39 -7.23 14.65
N PRO A 30 21.61 -6.74 15.63
CA PRO A 30 20.57 -5.76 15.36
C PRO A 30 21.17 -4.44 14.85
N LEU A 31 20.54 -3.87 13.82
CA LEU A 31 20.94 -2.57 13.26
C LEU A 31 20.80 -1.43 14.29
N GLY A 32 19.92 -1.61 15.28
CA GLY A 32 19.64 -0.65 16.34
C GLY A 32 18.15 -0.61 16.69
N THR A 33 17.71 0.52 17.22
CA THR A 33 16.32 0.77 17.61
C THR A 33 15.72 1.85 16.72
N VAL A 34 14.58 1.55 16.08
CA VAL A 34 13.90 2.47 15.13
C VAL A 34 12.61 3.08 15.70
N SER A 35 12.22 2.69 16.92
CA SER A 35 10.97 3.15 17.56
C SER A 35 11.12 3.15 19.08
N ALA A 36 10.47 4.10 19.75
CA ALA A 36 10.56 4.28 21.21
C ALA A 36 9.91 3.16 22.03
N ALA A 37 9.03 2.37 21.43
CA ALA A 37 8.44 1.17 22.02
C ALA A 37 8.78 -0.05 21.15
N PRO A 38 9.00 -1.24 21.74
CA PRO A 38 9.48 -2.43 21.04
C PRO A 38 8.58 -2.89 19.87
N TRP A 39 7.28 -2.63 19.95
CA TRP A 39 6.31 -2.96 18.89
C TRP A 39 5.55 -1.72 18.39
N GLY A 40 6.09 -0.51 18.61
CA GLY A 40 5.45 0.75 18.24
C GLY A 40 4.08 0.92 18.91
N SER A 41 3.08 1.34 18.12
CA SER A 41 1.69 1.53 18.57
C SER A 41 0.96 0.18 18.65
N SER A 42 1.28 -0.65 19.65
CA SER A 42 0.75 -2.02 19.74
C SER A 42 -0.78 -2.11 19.85
N SER A 43 -1.44 -1.09 20.44
CA SER A 43 -2.89 -1.08 20.67
C SER A 43 -3.73 -1.10 19.39
N ILE A 44 -3.16 -0.72 18.24
CA ILE A 44 -3.87 -0.71 16.95
C ILE A 44 -3.59 -1.96 16.09
N LEU A 45 -2.67 -2.84 16.51
CA LEU A 45 -2.41 -4.11 15.81
C LEU A 45 -3.63 -5.05 15.73
N PRO A 46 -4.54 -5.11 16.72
CA PRO A 46 -5.76 -5.90 16.62
C PRO A 46 -6.60 -5.60 15.39
N ILE A 47 -6.63 -4.35 14.89
CA ILE A 47 -7.43 -3.96 13.72
C ILE A 47 -7.05 -4.79 12.48
N SER A 48 -5.74 -4.89 12.18
CA SER A 48 -5.28 -5.68 11.03
C SER A 48 -5.41 -7.19 11.30
N TRP A 49 -5.23 -7.63 12.54
CA TRP A 49 -5.43 -9.02 12.93
C TRP A 49 -6.88 -9.45 12.72
N ASP A 50 -7.85 -8.66 13.19
CA ASP A 50 -9.28 -8.89 13.03
C ASP A 50 -9.65 -8.96 11.56
N TYR A 51 -9.18 -8.01 10.75
CA TYR A 51 -9.39 -8.02 9.30
C TYR A 51 -8.91 -9.32 8.66
N ILE A 52 -7.67 -9.74 8.94
CA ILE A 52 -7.10 -10.98 8.39
C ILE A 52 -7.90 -12.20 8.83
N LYS A 53 -8.29 -12.26 10.12
CA LYS A 53 -9.02 -13.41 10.69
C LYS A 53 -10.44 -13.51 10.18
N MET A 54 -11.17 -12.40 10.08
CA MET A 54 -12.54 -12.38 9.60
C MET A 54 -12.62 -12.65 8.09
N MET A 55 -11.72 -12.07 7.29
CA MET A 55 -11.72 -12.28 5.84
C MET A 55 -11.27 -13.70 5.46
N GLY A 56 -10.30 -14.25 6.19
CA GLY A 56 -9.67 -15.52 5.86
C GLY A 56 -9.00 -15.52 4.48
N GLY A 57 -8.45 -16.67 4.06
CA GLY A 57 -7.72 -16.74 2.79
C GLY A 57 -8.59 -16.44 1.56
N LYS A 58 -9.85 -16.90 1.56
CA LYS A 58 -10.79 -16.66 0.46
C LYS A 58 -11.21 -15.19 0.36
N GLY A 59 -11.58 -14.58 1.49
CA GLY A 59 -12.00 -13.17 1.50
C GLY A 59 -10.85 -12.23 1.14
N LEU A 60 -9.62 -12.49 1.61
CA LEU A 60 -8.46 -11.67 1.25
C LEU A 60 -8.16 -11.72 -0.26
N LYS A 61 -8.25 -12.92 -0.87
CA LYS A 61 -8.13 -13.07 -2.33
C LYS A 61 -9.24 -12.29 -3.06
N GLN A 62 -10.49 -12.48 -2.66
CA GLN A 62 -11.64 -11.79 -3.26
C GLN A 62 -11.56 -10.26 -3.12
N ALA A 63 -11.12 -9.75 -1.98
CA ALA A 63 -10.94 -8.31 -1.77
C ALA A 63 -9.93 -7.71 -2.76
N THR A 64 -8.85 -8.43 -3.04
CA THR A 64 -7.83 -8.01 -4.01
C THR A 64 -8.36 -8.10 -5.45
N GLU A 65 -9.09 -9.15 -5.79
CA GLU A 65 -9.76 -9.29 -7.10
C GLU A 65 -10.73 -8.15 -7.35
N ILE A 66 -11.57 -7.81 -6.36
CA ILE A 66 -12.54 -6.72 -6.43
C ILE A 66 -11.81 -5.36 -6.55
N ALA A 67 -10.73 -5.14 -5.82
CA ALA A 67 -9.95 -3.90 -5.94
C ALA A 67 -9.44 -3.68 -7.37
N ILE A 68 -8.90 -4.73 -8.00
CA ILE A 68 -8.42 -4.68 -9.39
C ILE A 68 -9.59 -4.48 -10.37
N ILE A 69 -10.70 -5.20 -10.20
CA ILE A 69 -11.87 -5.07 -11.07
C ILE A 69 -12.47 -3.67 -10.99
N ASN A 70 -12.62 -3.12 -9.79
CA ASN A 70 -13.17 -1.77 -9.60
C ASN A 70 -12.31 -0.71 -10.29
N ALA A 71 -10.99 -0.77 -10.13
CA ALA A 71 -10.07 0.15 -10.79
C ALA A 71 -10.18 0.06 -12.32
N ASN A 72 -10.19 -1.16 -12.87
CA ASN A 72 -10.32 -1.37 -14.32
C ASN A 72 -11.68 -0.94 -14.86
N TYR A 73 -12.76 -1.15 -14.10
CA TYR A 73 -14.10 -0.70 -14.47
C TYR A 73 -14.15 0.83 -14.59
N ILE A 74 -13.63 1.55 -13.60
CA ILE A 74 -13.62 3.02 -13.62
C ILE A 74 -12.69 3.52 -14.74
N ALA A 75 -11.49 2.94 -14.89
CA ALA A 75 -10.57 3.28 -15.97
C ALA A 75 -11.24 3.12 -17.35
N LYS A 76 -11.95 2.00 -17.57
CA LYS A 76 -12.65 1.73 -18.82
C LYS A 76 -13.78 2.73 -19.10
N ARG A 77 -14.49 3.18 -18.06
CA ARG A 77 -15.52 4.21 -18.20
C ARG A 77 -14.95 5.58 -18.51
N LEU A 78 -13.77 5.91 -17.98
CA LEU A 78 -13.17 7.22 -18.12
C LEU A 78 -12.24 7.36 -19.34
N GLU A 79 -11.82 6.25 -19.98
CA GLU A 79 -10.81 6.26 -21.06
C GLU A 79 -11.16 7.15 -22.27
N LYS A 80 -12.47 7.37 -22.53
CA LYS A 80 -12.94 8.24 -23.62
C LYS A 80 -12.93 9.73 -23.27
N HIS A 81 -12.87 10.05 -21.98
CA HIS A 81 -12.92 11.42 -21.45
C HIS A 81 -11.55 11.90 -20.98
N TYR A 82 -10.76 10.98 -20.45
CA TYR A 82 -9.43 11.23 -19.91
C TYR A 82 -8.49 10.14 -20.41
N ARG A 83 -7.25 10.52 -20.73
CA ARG A 83 -6.21 9.54 -21.04
C ARG A 83 -5.78 8.84 -19.74
N VAL A 84 -5.89 7.51 -19.71
CA VAL A 84 -5.24 6.69 -18.68
C VAL A 84 -3.74 6.64 -19.00
N LEU A 85 -2.91 7.15 -18.09
CA LEU A 85 -1.51 7.47 -18.40
C LEU A 85 -0.63 6.23 -18.59
N PHE A 86 -0.82 5.21 -17.73
CA PHE A 86 -0.04 3.98 -17.74
C PHE A 86 -0.96 2.76 -17.68
N GLN A 87 -0.60 1.73 -18.44
CA GLN A 87 -1.30 0.45 -18.49
C GLN A 87 -0.26 -0.68 -18.55
N CYS A 88 -0.62 -1.85 -18.06
CA CYS A 88 0.19 -3.05 -18.22
C CYS A 88 0.16 -3.53 -19.68
N ALA A 89 1.00 -4.52 -20.03
CA ALA A 89 1.16 -5.05 -21.39
C ALA A 89 -0.13 -5.47 -22.11
N ARG A 90 -1.20 -5.81 -21.37
CA ARG A 90 -2.49 -6.24 -21.91
C ARG A 90 -3.59 -5.16 -21.81
N GLY A 91 -3.24 -3.91 -21.52
CA GLY A 91 -4.18 -2.78 -21.46
C GLY A 91 -4.99 -2.65 -20.17
N TYR A 92 -4.71 -3.48 -19.16
CA TYR A 92 -5.33 -3.41 -17.84
C TYR A 92 -4.47 -2.63 -16.84
N VAL A 93 -5.10 -2.13 -15.78
CA VAL A 93 -4.45 -1.48 -14.63
C VAL A 93 -4.47 -2.39 -13.41
N ALA A 94 -3.76 -2.02 -12.34
CA ALA A 94 -3.75 -2.77 -11.08
C ALA A 94 -4.95 -2.37 -10.20
N HIS A 95 -4.74 -2.07 -8.92
CA HIS A 95 -5.77 -1.59 -8.00
C HIS A 95 -5.98 -0.06 -8.07
N GLU A 96 -5.23 0.63 -8.93
CA GLU A 96 -5.29 2.07 -9.15
C GLU A 96 -4.82 2.41 -10.58
N PHE A 97 -5.08 3.64 -11.01
CA PHE A 97 -4.64 4.17 -12.30
C PHE A 97 -4.54 5.70 -12.23
N ILE A 98 -3.86 6.29 -13.22
CA ILE A 98 -3.62 7.74 -13.28
C ILE A 98 -4.37 8.32 -14.48
N LEU A 99 -5.12 9.39 -14.25
CA LEU A 99 -5.73 10.21 -15.30
C LEU A 99 -4.79 11.35 -15.67
N ASP A 100 -4.47 11.48 -16.96
CA ASP A 100 -3.64 12.56 -17.46
C ASP A 100 -4.46 13.83 -17.69
N ILE A 101 -4.42 14.74 -16.71
CA ILE A 101 -5.11 16.04 -16.70
C ILE A 101 -4.27 17.14 -17.37
N ARG A 102 -2.97 16.89 -17.62
CA ARG A 102 -2.02 17.90 -18.12
C ARG A 102 -2.46 18.58 -19.43
N PRO A 103 -3.10 17.90 -20.41
CA PRO A 103 -3.57 18.55 -21.62
C PRO A 103 -4.53 19.73 -21.39
N PHE A 104 -5.30 19.70 -20.28
CA PHE A 104 -6.25 20.77 -19.97
C PHE A 104 -5.59 22.09 -19.58
N LYS A 105 -4.31 22.07 -19.18
CA LYS A 105 -3.56 23.31 -18.97
C LYS A 105 -3.48 24.14 -20.24
N LYS A 106 -3.26 23.49 -21.39
CA LYS A 106 -3.18 24.20 -22.68
C LYS A 106 -4.57 24.51 -23.25
N SER A 107 -5.54 23.59 -23.13
CA SER A 107 -6.84 23.77 -23.77
C SER A 107 -7.82 24.66 -23.00
N ALA A 108 -7.70 24.71 -21.66
CA ALA A 108 -8.67 25.39 -20.80
C ALA A 108 -8.01 26.17 -19.64
N ASN A 109 -6.68 26.26 -19.60
CA ASN A 109 -5.92 26.82 -18.47
C ASN A 109 -6.28 26.19 -17.11
N MET A 110 -6.67 24.92 -17.11
CA MET A 110 -7.02 24.16 -15.90
C MET A 110 -5.86 23.31 -15.42
N GLU A 111 -5.71 23.22 -14.10
CA GLU A 111 -4.76 22.35 -13.41
C GLU A 111 -5.44 21.20 -12.68
N ALA A 112 -4.63 20.23 -12.22
CA ALA A 112 -5.12 19.12 -11.44
C ALA A 112 -5.82 19.58 -10.14
N VAL A 113 -5.37 20.69 -9.54
CA VAL A 113 -6.01 21.27 -8.34
C VAL A 113 -7.43 21.74 -8.62
N ASP A 114 -7.72 22.28 -9.81
CA ASP A 114 -9.06 22.77 -10.15
C ASP A 114 -10.05 21.61 -10.23
N VAL A 115 -9.62 20.49 -10.84
CA VAL A 115 -10.41 19.25 -10.87
C VAL A 115 -10.60 18.70 -9.44
N ALA A 116 -9.53 18.65 -8.65
CA ALA A 116 -9.55 18.11 -7.29
C ALA A 116 -10.43 18.93 -6.33
N LYS A 117 -10.50 20.26 -6.48
CA LYS A 117 -11.36 21.13 -5.66
C LYS A 117 -12.81 21.18 -6.14
N ARG A 118 -13.09 20.66 -7.34
CA ARG A 118 -14.45 20.59 -7.88
C ARG A 118 -15.15 19.26 -7.59
N LEU A 119 -14.40 18.17 -7.45
CA LEU A 119 -14.89 16.88 -6.94
C LEU A 119 -15.43 17.02 -5.52
#